data_AF-A0A962Y8V0-F1
#
_entry.id   AF-A0A962Y8V0-F1
#
_cell.length_a   1.000
_cell.length_b   1.000
_cell.length_c   1.000
_cell.angle_alpha   90.00
_cell.angle_beta   90.00
_cell.angle_gamma   90.00
#
_symmetry.space_group_name_H-M   'P 1'
#
loop_
_entity.id
_entity.type
_entity.pdbx_description
1 polymer ?
#
loop_
_entity_poly.entity_id
_entity_poly.type
_entity_poly.pdbx_seq_one_letter_code
_entity_poly.pdbx_strand_id
1 'polypeptide(L)'
;NDEAFDIVTRWQQQQAGKGFVFPATDGGRLDNVKKSFGNLLKLADIENFRFHDLRHHFASKLVMSGVDLNTVRELLGHQSLEMTLRYAHLAPEHKAAAVALLCN
;
A
#
# COMPACT_ATOMS: atom_id res chain seq x y z
N ASN A 1 -10.12 6.08 3.00
CA ASN A 1 -8.96 6.03 3.91
C ASN A 1 -9.41 5.96 5.37
N ASP A 2 -10.67 6.31 5.64
CA ASP A 2 -11.28 6.34 6.97
C ASP A 2 -11.11 5.01 7.73
N GLU A 3 -11.33 3.86 7.08
CA GLU A 3 -11.14 2.56 7.72
C GLU A 3 -9.71 2.35 8.26
N ALA A 4 -8.68 2.69 7.49
CA ALA A 4 -7.29 2.55 7.92
C ALA A 4 -6.96 3.51 9.06
N PHE A 5 -7.47 4.74 8.99
CA PHE A 5 -7.34 5.73 10.06
C PHE A 5 -8.00 5.21 11.35
N ASP A 6 -9.23 4.73 11.26
CA ASP A 6 -9.99 4.20 12.39
C ASP A 6 -9.31 2.98 13.04
N ILE A 7 -8.76 2.07 12.23
CA ILE A 7 -7.99 0.92 12.75
C ILE A 7 -6.78 1.39 13.54
N VAL A 8 -5.99 2.32 12.98
CA VAL A 8 -4.78 2.83 13.61
C VAL A 8 -5.10 3.61 14.89
N THR A 9 -6.14 4.44 14.86
CA THR A 9 -6.60 5.20 16.03
C THR A 9 -7.08 4.27 17.15
N ARG A 10 -7.90 3.26 16.83
CA ARG A 10 -8.34 2.28 17.84
C ARG A 10 -7.17 1.48 18.40
N TRP A 11 -6.19 1.14 17.58
CA TRP A 11 -4.98 0.44 18.03
C TRP A 11 -4.17 1.31 18.99
N GLN A 12 -3.95 2.58 18.66
CA GLN A 12 -3.22 3.51 19.52
C GLN A 12 -3.91 3.73 20.88
N GLN A 13 -5.24 3.73 20.91
CA GLN A 13 -6.03 3.86 22.14
C GLN A 13 -5.84 2.66 23.10
N GLN A 14 -5.61 1.45 22.59
CA GLN A 14 -5.31 0.28 23.41
C GLN A 14 -3.99 0.44 24.19
N GLN A 15 -3.06 1.24 23.67
CA GLN A 15 -1.75 1.52 24.26
C GLN A 15 -1.73 2.79 25.11
N ALA A 16 -2.87 3.18 25.70
CA ALA A 16 -3.05 4.41 26.49
C ALA A 16 -2.67 5.72 25.75
N GLY A 17 -2.58 5.69 24.41
CA GLY A 17 -2.40 6.88 23.58
C GLY A 17 -1.00 7.52 23.61
N LYS A 18 0.02 6.89 24.22
CA LYS A 18 1.38 7.45 24.32
C LYS A 18 2.41 6.47 23.74
N GLY A 19 3.38 6.99 22.98
CA GLY A 19 4.47 6.21 22.40
C GLY A 19 4.21 5.73 20.97
N PHE A 20 4.78 4.58 20.59
CA PHE A 20 4.64 4.03 19.24
C PHE A 20 3.20 3.58 18.97
N VAL A 21 2.72 3.80 17.74
CA VAL A 21 1.46 3.23 17.25
C VAL A 21 1.54 1.70 17.27
N PHE A 22 2.64 1.12 16.78
CA PHE A 22 2.88 -0.32 16.79
C PHE A 22 4.09 -0.63 17.68
N PRO A 23 3.90 -0.81 18.99
CA PRO A 23 4.99 -1.17 19.90
C PRO A 23 5.34 -2.66 19.78
N ALA A 24 6.59 -2.98 20.08
CA ALA A 24 7.02 -4.36 20.32
C ALA A 24 6.46 -4.87 21.68
N THR A 25 6.61 -6.17 21.95
CA THR A 25 6.10 -6.79 23.18
C THR A 25 6.71 -6.23 24.46
N ASP A 26 7.91 -5.64 24.39
CA ASP A 26 8.60 -4.97 25.48
C ASP A 26 8.23 -3.47 25.60
N GLY A 27 7.29 -2.99 24.77
CA GLY A 27 6.92 -1.57 24.68
C GLY A 27 7.85 -0.72 23.81
N GLY A 28 8.94 -1.30 23.28
CA GLY A 28 9.90 -0.65 22.41
C GLY A 28 9.42 -0.49 20.97
N ARG A 29 10.34 -0.10 20.08
CA ARG A 29 10.06 0.04 18.64
C ARG A 29 9.93 -1.35 18.01
N LEU A 30 8.82 -1.62 17.32
CA LEU A 30 8.71 -2.79 16.46
C LEU A 30 9.73 -2.69 15.31
N ASP A 31 10.61 -3.67 15.21
CA ASP A 31 11.71 -3.71 14.25
C ASP A 31 11.49 -4.72 13.11
N ASN A 32 10.65 -5.74 13.34
CA ASN A 32 10.42 -6.82 12.39
C ASN A 32 8.98 -7.35 12.43
N VAL A 33 8.38 -7.50 11.26
CA VAL A 33 7.01 -8.03 11.07
C VAL A 33 6.99 -9.44 10.47
N LYS A 34 8.16 -10.03 10.17
CA LYS A 34 8.24 -11.29 9.40
C LYS A 34 7.51 -12.45 10.09
N LYS A 35 7.68 -12.61 11.41
CA LYS A 35 7.06 -13.71 12.17
C LYS A 35 5.54 -13.53 12.27
N SER A 36 5.08 -12.34 12.66
CA SER A 36 3.65 -12.04 12.79
C SER A 36 2.94 -12.15 11.43
N PHE A 37 3.56 -11.62 10.37
CA PHE A 37 3.03 -11.72 9.01
C PHE A 37 3.01 -13.17 8.50
N GLY A 38 4.07 -13.95 8.73
CA GLY A 38 4.09 -15.36 8.36
C GLY A 38 3.01 -16.19 9.06
N ASN A 39 2.73 -15.90 10.34
CA ASN A 39 1.62 -16.53 11.06
C ASN A 39 0.26 -16.09 10.51
N LEU A 40 0.09 -14.81 10.18
CA LEU A 40 -1.13 -14.30 9.55
C LEU A 40 -1.41 -15.00 8.22
N LEU A 41 -0.41 -15.17 7.37
CA LEU A 41 -0.55 -15.87 6.09
C LEU A 41 -0.97 -17.33 6.27
N LYS A 42 -0.43 -18.03 7.28
CA LYS A 42 -0.85 -19.39 7.62
C LYS A 42 -2.31 -19.45 8.07
N LEU A 43 -2.76 -18.48 8.88
CA LEU A 43 -4.15 -18.41 9.32
C LEU A 43 -5.11 -18.09 8.18
N ALA A 44 -4.64 -17.31 7.20
CA ALA A 44 -5.40 -16.93 6.01
C ALA A 44 -5.30 -17.94 4.86
N ASP A 45 -4.51 -19.01 5.00
CA ASP A 45 -4.22 -20.00 3.97
C ASP A 45 -3.66 -19.38 2.66
N ILE A 46 -2.72 -18.44 2.80
CA ILE A 46 -2.07 -17.74 1.69
C ILE A 46 -0.60 -18.17 1.59
N GLU A 47 -0.19 -18.64 0.43
CA GLU A 47 1.18 -19.02 0.12
C GLU A 47 1.89 -17.97 -0.76
N ASN A 48 3.23 -17.99 -0.75
CA ASN A 48 4.09 -17.19 -1.64
C ASN A 48 3.85 -15.67 -1.63
N PHE A 49 3.34 -15.12 -0.53
CA PHE A 49 3.06 -13.70 -0.37
C PHE A 49 4.02 -13.06 0.64
N ARG A 50 4.60 -11.90 0.30
CA ARG A 50 5.57 -11.16 1.11
C ARG A 50 4.93 -9.90 1.66
N PHE A 51 5.47 -9.37 2.76
CA PHE A 51 4.95 -8.14 3.36
C PHE A 51 4.97 -6.96 2.37
N HIS A 52 5.99 -6.89 1.52
CA HIS A 52 6.09 -5.84 0.50
C HIS A 52 5.05 -5.98 -0.62
N ASP A 53 4.45 -7.15 -0.80
CA ASP A 53 3.42 -7.36 -1.81
C ASP A 53 2.12 -6.61 -1.46
N LEU A 54 1.91 -6.25 -0.20
CA LEU A 54 0.86 -5.30 0.20
C LEU A 54 1.04 -3.93 -0.48
N ARG A 55 2.29 -3.45 -0.58
CA ARG A 55 2.62 -2.21 -1.28
C ARG A 55 2.41 -2.33 -2.78
N HIS A 56 2.82 -3.47 -3.36
CA HIS A 56 2.55 -3.77 -4.77
C HIS A 56 1.05 -3.84 -5.07
N HIS A 57 0.26 -4.45 -4.17
CA HIS A 57 -1.19 -4.55 -4.31
C HIS A 57 -1.85 -3.18 -4.29
N PHE A 58 -1.48 -2.32 -3.33
CA PHE A 58 -1.98 -0.94 -3.25
C PHE A 58 -1.69 -0.15 -4.54
N ALA A 59 -0.45 -0.22 -5.04
CA ALA A 59 -0.06 0.46 -6.28
C ALA A 59 -0.86 -0.05 -7.49
N SER A 60 -0.97 -1.38 -7.61
CA SER A 60 -1.70 -2.03 -8.70
C SER A 60 -3.17 -1.61 -8.72
N LYS A 61 -3.83 -1.61 -7.55
CA LYS A 61 -5.22 -1.17 -7.40
C LYS A 61 -5.42 0.27 -7.86
N LEU A 62 -4.53 1.19 -7.49
CA LEU A 62 -4.65 2.60 -7.92
C LEU A 62 -4.50 2.76 -9.42
N VAL A 63 -3.50 2.12 -10.03
CA VAL A 63 -3.26 2.21 -11.47
C VAL A 63 -4.40 1.58 -12.27
N MET A 64 -4.91 0.42 -11.85
CA MET A 64 -6.09 -0.21 -12.46
C MET A 64 -7.34 0.67 -12.37
N SER A 65 -7.47 1.48 -11.31
CA SER A 65 -8.54 2.47 -11.16
C SER A 65 -8.30 3.76 -11.96
N GLY A 66 -7.25 3.83 -12.77
CA GLY A 66 -6.95 4.98 -13.64
C GLY A 66 -6.21 6.12 -12.97
N VAL A 67 -5.71 5.95 -11.75
CA VAL A 67 -4.87 6.98 -11.09
C VAL A 67 -3.53 7.08 -11.82
N ASP A 68 -3.07 8.30 -12.08
CA ASP A 68 -1.83 8.52 -12.80
C ASP A 68 -0.59 8.08 -12.01
N LEU A 69 0.47 7.73 -12.74
CA LEU A 69 1.67 7.15 -12.15
C LEU A 69 2.45 8.13 -11.26
N ASN A 70 2.33 9.45 -11.47
CA ASN A 70 3.02 10.40 -10.61
C ASN A 70 2.33 10.51 -9.25
N THR A 71 0.99 10.56 -9.20
CA THR A 71 0.26 10.46 -7.93
C THR A 71 0.53 9.14 -7.21
N VAL A 72 0.55 8.01 -7.94
CA VAL A 72 0.90 6.71 -7.32
C VAL A 72 2.33 6.73 -6.76
N ARG A 73 3.30 7.32 -7.48
CA ARG A 73 4.69 7.47 -7.01
C ARG A 73 4.75 8.27 -5.69
N GLU A 74 4.04 9.38 -5.61
CA GLU A 74 3.99 10.23 -4.41
C GLU A 74 3.38 9.50 -3.21
N LEU A 75 2.25 8.81 -3.40
CA LEU A 75 1.62 8.00 -2.37
C LEU A 75 2.50 6.85 -1.88
N LEU A 76 3.31 6.28 -2.78
CA LEU A 76 4.26 5.23 -2.44
C LEU A 76 5.59 5.77 -1.87
N GLY A 77 5.83 7.08 -1.90
CA GLY A 77 7.11 7.68 -1.51
C GLY A 77 8.28 7.19 -2.35
N HIS A 78 8.05 6.85 -3.62
CA HIS A 78 9.13 6.41 -4.52
C HIS A 78 9.99 7.59 -4.97
N GLN A 79 11.30 7.46 -4.80
CA GLN A 79 12.25 8.51 -5.18
C GLN A 79 12.22 8.79 -6.68
N SER A 80 12.18 7.73 -7.50
CA SER A 80 12.12 7.84 -8.97
C SER A 80 10.82 7.28 -9.54
N LEU A 81 10.41 7.82 -10.68
CA LEU A 81 9.26 7.31 -11.42
C LEU A 81 9.49 5.88 -11.95
N GLU A 82 10.74 5.52 -12.23
CA GLU A 82 11.14 4.20 -12.70
C GLU A 82 10.67 3.07 -11.76
N MET A 83 10.73 3.30 -10.44
CA MET A 83 10.21 2.34 -9.46
C MET A 83 8.70 2.10 -9.62
N THR A 84 7.95 3.14 -10.00
CA THR A 84 6.49 3.10 -10.21
C THR A 84 6.12 2.59 -11.60
N LEU A 85 6.99 2.73 -12.61
CA LEU A 85 6.74 2.24 -13.97
C LEU A 85 6.47 0.73 -14.03
N ARG A 86 6.89 -0.04 -13.01
CA ARG A 86 6.51 -1.45 -12.83
C ARG A 86 5.01 -1.69 -12.97
N TYR A 87 4.17 -0.73 -12.57
CA TYR A 87 2.71 -0.86 -12.58
C TYR A 87 2.05 -0.29 -13.84
N ALA A 88 2.79 0.41 -14.71
CA ALA A 88 2.22 1.15 -15.85
C ALA A 88 1.38 0.28 -16.79
N HIS A 89 1.74 -1.00 -16.94
CA HIS A 89 1.02 -1.96 -17.77
C HIS A 89 -0.38 -2.32 -17.26
N LEU A 90 -0.71 -1.99 -16.00
CA LEU A 90 -2.02 -2.20 -15.40
C LEU A 90 -2.98 -1.05 -15.68
N ALA A 91 -2.50 0.04 -16.27
CA ALA A 91 -3.33 1.21 -16.55
C ALA A 91 -4.41 0.83 -17.58
N PRO A 92 -5.66 1.28 -17.40
CA PRO A 92 -6.69 1.09 -18.41
C PRO A 92 -6.26 1.65 -19.76
N GLU A 93 -6.84 1.13 -20.85
CA GLU A 93 -6.54 1.64 -22.19
C GLU A 93 -7.06 3.07 -22.37
N HIS A 94 -6.16 4.04 -22.18
CA HIS A 94 -6.48 5.46 -22.34
C HIS A 94 -5.96 6.05 -23.64
N LYS A 95 -5.19 5.29 -24.45
CA LYS A 95 -4.53 5.83 -25.64
C LYS A 95 -5.53 6.37 -26.67
N ALA A 96 -6.57 5.59 -26.98
CA ALA A 96 -7.61 6.01 -27.92
C ALA A 96 -8.44 7.20 -27.38
N ALA A 97 -8.81 7.16 -26.08
CA ALA A 97 -9.54 8.25 -25.43
C ALA A 97 -8.72 9.55 -25.40
N ALA A 98 -7.42 9.48 -25.14
CA ALA A 98 -6.52 10.63 -25.14
C ALA A 98 -6.39 11.27 -26.53
N VAL A 99 -6.31 10.46 -27.59
CA VAL A 99 -6.31 10.98 -28.97
C VAL A 99 -7.65 11.64 -29.29
N ALA A 100 -8.77 11.07 -28.85
CA ALA A 100 -10.11 11.62 -29.09
C ALA A 100 -10.31 13.03 -28.49
N LEU A 101 -9.59 13.39 -27.41
CA LEU A 101 -9.64 14.75 -26.83
C LEU A 101 -9.14 15.84 -27.78
N LEU A 102 -8.26 15.50 -28.75
CA LEU A 102 -7.73 16.44 -29.73
C LEU A 102 -8.65 16.65 -30.94
N CYS A 103 -9.71 15.85 -31.05
CA CYS A 103 -10.67 15.91 -32.15
C CYS A 103 -11.89 16.81 -31.85
N ASN A 104 -11.84 17.60 -30.76
CA ASN A 104 -12.82 18.62 -30.40
C ASN A 104 -12.34 20.02 -30.76
#